data_AF-A0A2G5CQZ7-F1
#
_entry.id   AF-A0A2G5CQZ7-F1
#
_cell.length_a   1.000
_cell.length_b   1.000
_cell.length_c   1.000
_cell.angle_alpha   90.00
_cell.angle_beta   90.00
_cell.angle_gamma   90.00
#
_symmetry.space_group_name_H-M   'P 1'
#
loop_
_entity.id
_entity.type
_entity.pdbx_description
1 polymer ?
#
loop_
_entity_poly.entity_id
_entity_poly.type
_entity_poly.pdbx_seq_one_letter_code
_entity_poly.pdbx_strand_id
1 'polypeptide(L)'
;MALITFQCQVSKQDIEDTFDVPFRACVLEGKVSSVLCSYFLQSYADPNLLRNTAEGTGSSMVTYRRGVFYDNQHCTATPKEAGADAMKAGLDLDCGPFLAVHTEEAIDRRLLSEVDVNNSLVNTMTVQMRLGMFDVEPSRQPYGHLGPPVCSAANNQLAFEAAQQGIVLLKNRGPSLPLSALRHRTVAVIGPNSDVIVTLTGNYAGVACGYILCNSLSLSIKFLLERQKKNEKKKKKKRKKDERKKK
;
A
#
# COMPACT_ATOMS: atom_id res chain seq x y z
N MET A 1 -2.51 16.43 -6.86
CA MET A 1 -2.33 16.75 -5.43
C MET A 1 -3.62 16.37 -4.72
N ALA A 2 -3.62 15.28 -3.95
CA ALA A 2 -4.75 14.96 -3.08
C ALA A 2 -4.73 15.94 -1.89
N LEU A 3 -5.91 16.39 -1.45
CA LEU A 3 -6.07 17.26 -0.28
C LEU A 3 -5.62 16.52 0.98
N ILE A 4 -4.45 16.88 1.52
CA ILE A 4 -3.90 16.32 2.78
C ILE A 4 -4.35 17.17 4.00
N THR A 5 -5.53 17.78 3.90
CA THR A 5 -6.05 18.79 4.84
C THR A 5 -7.36 18.35 5.52
N PHE A 6 -7.70 17.06 5.48
CA PHE A 6 -8.94 16.55 6.06
C PHE A 6 -8.80 16.40 7.58
N GLN A 7 -9.74 16.98 8.34
CA GLN A 7 -9.88 16.73 9.78
C GLN A 7 -10.95 15.67 9.99
N CYS A 8 -10.54 14.51 10.49
CA CYS A 8 -11.47 13.44 10.84
C CYS A 8 -12.10 13.75 12.21
N GLN A 9 -13.42 13.92 12.26
CA GLN A 9 -14.17 14.02 13.52
C GLN A 9 -14.76 12.65 13.82
N VAL A 10 -14.15 11.94 14.77
CA VAL A 10 -14.55 10.59 15.17
C VAL A 10 -14.82 10.60 16.67
N SER A 11 -15.90 9.95 17.10
CA SER A 11 -16.19 9.82 18.52
C SER A 11 -15.16 8.90 19.18
N LYS A 12 -14.90 9.08 20.48
CA LYS A 12 -14.02 8.15 21.22
C LYS A 12 -14.52 6.71 21.16
N GLN A 13 -15.85 6.53 21.11
CA GLN A 13 -16.46 5.22 20.98
C GLN A 13 -16.12 4.58 19.63
N ASP A 14 -16.28 5.29 18.52
CA ASP A 14 -15.98 4.74 17.20
C ASP A 14 -14.48 4.42 17.04
N ILE A 15 -13.61 5.23 17.66
CA ILE A 15 -12.16 4.95 17.72
C ILE A 15 -11.91 3.57 18.33
N GLU A 16 -12.42 3.31 19.54
CA GLU A 16 -12.20 2.03 20.25
C GLU A 16 -12.94 0.87 19.58
N ASP A 17 -14.19 1.06 19.17
CA ASP A 17 -15.08 -0.01 18.69
C ASP A 17 -14.80 -0.42 17.23
N THR A 18 -14.20 0.47 16.42
CA THR A 18 -14.02 0.23 14.97
C THR A 18 -12.59 0.45 14.50
N PHE A 19 -11.98 1.59 14.79
CA PHE A 19 -10.70 1.96 14.17
C PHE A 19 -9.49 1.31 14.84
N ASP A 20 -9.46 1.25 16.17
CA ASP A 20 -8.33 0.73 16.94
C ASP A 20 -8.32 -0.80 17.05
N VAL A 21 -9.46 -1.46 16.84
CA VAL A 21 -9.58 -2.94 16.86
C VAL A 21 -8.49 -3.64 16.03
N PRO A 22 -8.30 -3.34 14.73
CA PRO A 22 -7.24 -3.98 13.95
C PRO A 22 -5.83 -3.62 14.42
N PHE A 23 -5.59 -2.38 14.89
CA PHE A 23 -4.27 -1.97 15.40
C PHE A 23 -3.92 -2.70 16.68
N ARG A 24 -4.88 -2.78 17.61
CA ARG A 24 -4.74 -3.50 18.88
C ARG A 24 -4.43 -4.98 18.64
N ALA A 25 -5.14 -5.64 17.72
CA ALA A 25 -4.84 -7.01 17.33
C ALA A 25 -3.42 -7.14 16.71
N CYS A 26 -3.03 -6.22 15.83
CA CYS A 26 -1.69 -6.23 15.23
C CYS A 26 -0.58 -6.08 16.28
N VAL A 27 -0.77 -5.22 17.29
CA VAL A 27 0.28 -4.99 18.30
C VAL A 27 0.28 -6.06 19.39
N LEU A 28 -0.87 -6.39 19.97
CA LEU A 28 -0.95 -7.36 21.07
C LEU A 28 -0.73 -8.80 20.60
N GLU A 29 -1.36 -9.20 19.49
CA GLU A 29 -1.28 -10.58 18.98
C GLU A 29 -0.19 -10.72 17.93
N GLY A 30 -0.14 -9.80 16.96
CA GLY A 30 0.83 -9.82 15.87
C GLY A 30 2.24 -9.39 16.29
N LYS A 31 2.39 -8.73 17.45
CA LYS A 31 3.68 -8.24 17.99
C LYS A 31 4.48 -7.47 16.94
N VAL A 32 3.78 -6.63 16.16
CA VAL A 32 4.40 -5.87 15.06
C VAL A 32 5.57 -5.05 15.58
N SER A 33 6.66 -4.98 14.81
CA SER A 33 7.84 -4.19 15.20
C SER A 33 7.71 -2.72 14.84
N SER A 34 6.69 -2.33 14.06
CA SER A 34 6.43 -0.93 13.74
C SER A 34 4.98 -0.65 13.38
N VAL A 35 4.54 0.58 13.65
CA VAL A 35 3.23 1.13 13.29
C VAL A 35 3.44 2.43 12.52
N LEU A 36 2.66 2.61 11.44
CA LEU A 36 2.69 3.81 10.62
C LEU A 36 1.59 4.80 11.07
N CYS A 37 1.97 6.02 11.46
CA CYS A 37 0.99 7.07 11.77
C CYS A 37 0.28 7.59 10.50
N SER A 38 -1.03 7.77 10.59
CA SER A 38 -1.88 8.26 9.48
C SER A 38 -1.73 9.77 9.27
N TYR A 39 -2.19 10.31 8.14
CA TYR A 39 -2.07 11.73 7.82
C TYR A 39 -2.93 12.69 8.65
N PHE A 40 -3.76 12.24 9.58
CA PHE A 40 -4.72 13.11 10.26
C PHE A 40 -4.26 13.51 11.65
N LEU A 41 -4.54 14.77 12.02
CA LEU A 41 -4.19 15.46 13.28
C LEU A 41 -4.25 14.56 14.52
N GLN A 42 -5.34 13.79 14.66
CA GLN A 42 -5.62 13.02 15.87
C GLN A 42 -4.66 11.84 16.07
N SER A 43 -4.06 11.33 14.99
CA SER A 43 -3.09 10.23 15.07
C SER A 43 -1.66 10.68 15.37
N TYR A 44 -1.38 11.99 15.38
CA TYR A 44 -0.01 12.51 15.53
C TYR A 44 0.33 13.02 16.93
N ALA A 45 -0.68 13.34 17.73
CA ALA A 45 -0.51 14.04 18.99
C ALA A 45 -1.35 13.45 20.13
N ASP A 46 -1.88 12.23 19.98
CA ASP A 46 -2.52 11.50 21.08
C ASP A 46 -1.53 10.49 21.68
N PRO A 47 -0.88 10.81 22.82
CA PRO A 47 0.05 9.90 23.46
C PRO A 47 -0.63 8.60 23.88
N ASN A 48 -1.95 8.56 24.07
CA ASN A 48 -2.63 7.32 24.46
C ASN A 48 -2.70 6.32 23.31
N LEU A 49 -2.89 6.80 22.09
CA LEU A 49 -2.88 5.95 20.89
C LEU A 49 -1.47 5.45 20.60
N LEU A 50 -0.45 6.30 20.78
CA LEU A 50 0.92 6.01 20.37
C LEU A 50 1.71 5.25 21.46
N ARG A 51 1.53 5.63 22.72
CA ARG A 51 2.28 5.08 23.86
C ARG A 51 1.61 3.84 24.45
N ASN A 52 0.29 3.86 24.68
CA ASN A 52 -0.37 2.69 25.30
C ASN A 52 -0.51 1.51 24.33
N THR A 53 -0.56 1.78 23.02
CA THR A 53 -0.61 0.71 22.02
C THR A 53 0.76 0.06 21.80
N ALA A 54 1.88 0.79 22.00
CA ALA A 54 3.24 0.29 21.75
C ALA A 54 4.06 -0.03 23.02
N GLU A 55 3.60 0.37 24.21
CA GLU A 55 4.28 0.06 25.47
C GLU A 55 4.24 -1.46 25.75
N GLY A 56 5.44 -2.04 25.89
CA GLY A 56 5.64 -3.45 26.26
C GLY A 56 6.02 -4.39 25.11
N THR A 57 6.00 -3.95 23.85
CA THR A 57 6.28 -4.81 22.69
C THR A 57 7.63 -4.57 22.01
N GLY A 58 8.34 -3.50 22.35
CA GLY A 58 9.62 -3.13 21.73
C GLY A 58 9.48 -2.75 20.25
N SER A 59 8.37 -2.07 19.91
CA SER A 59 8.00 -1.65 18.56
C SER A 59 8.38 -0.19 18.31
N SER A 60 8.91 0.14 17.14
CA SER A 60 9.27 1.51 16.75
C SER A 60 8.18 2.17 15.91
N MET A 61 7.88 3.44 16.14
CA MET A 61 6.84 4.16 15.43
C MET A 61 7.40 4.95 14.24
N VAL A 62 6.81 4.74 13.07
CA VAL A 62 7.21 5.41 11.83
C VAL A 62 6.08 6.35 11.41
N THR A 63 6.42 7.52 10.89
CA THR A 63 5.46 8.38 10.20
C THR A 63 5.80 8.54 8.74
N TYR A 64 4.77 8.76 7.94
CA TYR A 64 4.94 9.22 6.58
C TYR A 64 4.82 10.74 6.50
N ARG A 65 5.94 11.40 6.17
CA ARG A 65 6.03 12.76 5.61
C ARG A 65 5.47 13.88 6.49
N ARG A 66 6.25 14.31 7.50
CA ARG A 66 5.85 15.37 8.45
C ARG A 66 5.64 16.78 7.90
N GLY A 67 6.13 17.09 6.69
CA GLY A 67 5.85 18.39 6.05
C GLY A 67 4.35 18.71 6.02
N VAL A 68 3.49 17.69 5.93
CA VAL A 68 2.03 17.84 5.96
C VAL A 68 1.50 18.48 7.25
N PHE A 69 2.09 18.21 8.41
CA PHE A 69 1.59 18.68 9.71
C PHE A 69 1.74 20.20 9.87
N TYR A 70 2.82 20.76 9.33
CA TYR A 70 3.05 22.21 9.30
C TYR A 70 2.52 22.85 8.01
N ASP A 71 2.94 22.36 6.85
CA ASP A 71 2.70 22.99 5.54
C ASP A 71 1.23 22.95 5.13
N ASN A 72 0.48 21.94 5.56
CA ASN A 72 -0.90 21.70 5.12
C ASN A 72 -1.94 21.79 6.24
N GLN A 73 -1.57 21.46 7.49
CA GLN A 73 -2.54 21.36 8.60
C GLN A 73 -2.37 22.46 9.66
N HIS A 74 -1.27 23.22 9.61
CA HIS A 74 -0.98 24.37 10.49
C HIS A 74 -1.22 24.10 11.99
N CYS A 75 -0.90 22.89 12.45
CA CYS A 75 -1.15 22.47 13.83
C CYS A 75 -0.23 23.16 14.85
N THR A 76 0.87 23.72 14.37
CA THR A 76 1.87 24.43 15.18
C THR A 76 2.26 25.71 14.48
N ALA A 77 2.76 26.67 15.26
CA ALA A 77 3.14 27.98 14.72
C ALA A 77 4.43 27.91 13.90
N THR A 78 5.31 26.94 14.19
CA THR A 78 6.59 26.79 13.49
C THR A 78 6.96 25.33 13.18
N PRO A 79 7.76 25.05 12.13
CA PRO A 79 8.16 23.69 11.75
C PRO A 79 8.88 22.90 12.86
N LYS A 80 9.69 23.59 13.68
CA LYS A 80 10.41 22.97 14.82
C LYS A 80 9.50 22.60 15.98
N GLU A 81 8.42 23.36 16.23
CA GLU A 81 7.39 22.98 17.21
C GLU A 81 6.64 21.74 16.72
N ALA A 82 6.23 21.71 15.44
CA ALA A 82 5.71 20.50 14.80
C ALA A 82 6.66 19.31 14.98
N GLY A 83 7.96 19.58 14.82
CA GLY A 83 8.97 18.56 14.96
C GLY A 83 9.10 18.02 16.38
N ALA A 84 9.09 18.92 17.36
CA ALA A 84 9.19 18.61 18.77
C ALA A 84 7.97 17.85 19.30
N ASP A 85 6.77 18.33 18.99
CA ASP A 85 5.53 17.76 19.50
C ASP A 85 5.34 16.32 19.00
N ALA A 86 5.64 16.06 17.74
CA ALA A 86 5.54 14.71 17.18
C ALA A 86 6.55 13.73 17.81
N MET A 87 7.80 14.14 18.06
CA MET A 87 8.76 13.26 18.75
C MET A 87 8.33 12.97 20.19
N LYS A 88 7.86 13.98 20.92
CA LYS A 88 7.33 13.81 22.28
C LYS A 88 6.07 12.94 22.33
N ALA A 89 5.28 12.94 21.26
CA ALA A 89 4.12 12.07 21.13
C ALA A 89 4.50 10.60 20.89
N GLY A 90 5.78 10.30 20.61
CA GLY A 90 6.28 8.93 20.43
C GLY A 90 6.72 8.61 18.99
N LEU A 91 6.90 9.61 18.14
CA LEU A 91 7.41 9.38 16.79
C LEU A 91 8.91 9.10 16.79
N ASP A 92 9.32 7.96 16.23
CA ASP A 92 10.74 7.60 16.13
C ASP A 92 11.37 7.97 14.78
N LEU A 93 10.63 7.82 13.67
CA LEU A 93 11.18 7.96 12.31
C LEU A 93 10.27 8.76 11.37
N ASP A 94 10.85 9.68 10.59
CA ASP A 94 10.17 10.46 9.55
C ASP A 94 10.51 9.95 8.15
N CYS A 95 9.47 9.64 7.36
CA CYS A 95 9.62 9.40 5.92
C CYS A 95 9.71 10.74 5.18
N GLY A 96 10.86 11.41 5.32
CA GLY A 96 11.12 12.72 4.74
C GLY A 96 12.28 13.42 5.43
N PRO A 97 12.67 14.61 4.93
CA PRO A 97 13.79 15.36 5.51
C PRO A 97 13.37 16.20 6.74
N PHE A 98 12.11 16.19 7.14
CA PHE A 98 11.57 17.22 8.04
C PHE A 98 12.13 17.10 9.47
N LEU A 99 12.25 15.88 10.02
CA LEU A 99 13.01 15.67 11.27
C LEU A 99 14.46 16.14 11.11
N ALA A 100 15.14 15.67 10.08
CA ALA A 100 16.56 15.97 9.87
C ALA A 100 16.85 17.47 9.76
N VAL A 101 15.94 18.27 9.20
CA VAL A 101 16.12 19.71 9.00
C VAL A 101 15.78 20.54 10.25
N HIS A 102 14.85 20.10 11.10
CA HIS A 102 14.29 20.95 12.15
C HIS A 102 14.62 20.51 13.59
N THR A 103 15.14 19.29 13.80
CA THR A 103 15.39 18.77 15.15
C THR A 103 16.52 19.53 15.88
N GLU A 104 17.59 19.93 15.20
CA GLU A 104 18.69 20.69 15.82
C GLU A 104 18.20 22.04 16.36
N GLU A 105 17.48 22.82 15.53
CA GLU A 105 16.90 24.09 15.97
C GLU A 105 15.88 23.90 17.12
N ALA A 106 15.14 22.77 17.13
CA ALA A 106 14.24 22.45 18.22
C ALA A 106 14.98 22.20 19.55
N ILE A 107 16.18 21.62 19.51
CA ILE A 107 17.05 21.44 20.69
C ILE A 107 17.60 22.78 21.15
N ASP A 108 18.13 23.60 20.23
CA ASP A 108 18.69 24.93 20.55
C ASP A 108 17.65 25.82 21.24
N ARG A 109 16.39 25.72 20.81
CA ARG A 109 15.25 26.43 21.39
C ARG A 109 14.63 25.76 22.62
N ARG A 110 15.22 24.66 23.10
CA ARG A 110 14.74 23.85 24.25
C ARG A 110 13.31 23.31 24.07
N LEU A 111 12.87 23.15 22.83
CA LEU A 111 11.61 22.49 22.49
C LEU A 111 11.76 20.96 22.57
N LEU A 112 12.95 20.45 22.28
CA LEU A 112 13.36 19.05 22.51
C LEU A 112 14.59 19.00 23.40
N SER A 113 14.75 17.88 24.10
CA SER A 113 16.00 17.50 24.74
C SER A 113 16.76 16.48 23.87
N GLU A 114 18.07 16.38 24.06
CA GLU A 114 18.85 15.28 23.44
C GLU A 114 18.34 13.90 23.88
N VAL A 115 17.78 13.80 25.09
CA VAL A 115 17.19 12.56 25.60
C VAL A 115 15.99 12.12 24.74
N ASP A 116 15.15 13.06 24.30
CA ASP A 116 14.01 12.75 23.42
C ASP A 116 14.49 12.15 22.09
N VAL A 117 15.56 12.71 21.51
CA VAL A 117 16.17 12.20 20.28
C VAL A 117 16.84 10.84 20.49
N ASN A 118 17.56 10.68 21.60
CA ASN A 118 18.22 9.42 21.94
C ASN A 118 17.21 8.29 22.11
N ASN A 119 16.04 8.54 22.70
CA ASN A 119 14.99 7.53 22.83
C ASN A 119 14.49 7.04 21.46
N SER A 120 14.20 7.95 20.53
CA SER A 120 13.79 7.61 19.17
C SER A 120 14.87 6.81 18.41
N LEU A 121 16.13 7.18 18.61
CA LEU A 121 17.27 6.48 18.04
C LEU A 121 17.41 5.06 18.62
N VAL A 122 17.29 4.91 19.95
CA VAL A 122 17.36 3.61 20.64
C VAL A 122 16.27 2.68 20.12
N ASN A 123 15.04 3.15 19.95
CA ASN A 123 13.95 2.36 19.39
C ASN A 123 14.30 1.84 17.99
N THR A 124 14.67 2.75 17.10
CA THR A 124 15.00 2.43 15.69
C THR A 124 16.20 1.48 15.58
N MET A 125 17.25 1.72 16.38
CA MET A 125 18.45 0.85 16.40
C MET A 125 18.14 -0.51 17.00
N THR A 126 17.29 -0.60 18.02
CA THR A 126 16.86 -1.87 18.61
C THR A 126 16.21 -2.77 17.56
N VAL A 127 15.35 -2.22 16.70
CA VAL A 127 14.75 -3.00 15.59
C VAL A 127 15.81 -3.46 14.60
N GLN A 128 16.74 -2.60 14.20
CA GLN A 128 17.83 -2.97 13.28
C GLN A 128 18.76 -4.03 13.87
N MET A 129 19.07 -3.95 15.18
CA MET A 129 19.83 -4.97 15.91
C MET A 129 19.08 -6.30 15.96
N ARG A 130 17.77 -6.30 16.23
CA ARG A 130 16.93 -7.52 16.19
C ARG A 130 16.91 -8.18 14.81
N LEU A 131 17.08 -7.40 13.74
CA LEU A 131 17.21 -7.89 12.36
C LEU A 131 18.62 -8.38 12.02
N GLY A 132 19.60 -8.25 12.93
CA GLY A 132 20.98 -8.67 12.73
C GLY A 132 21.77 -7.75 11.79
N MET A 133 21.34 -6.50 11.57
CA MET A 133 21.98 -5.59 10.61
C MET A 133 23.42 -5.21 10.96
N PHE A 134 23.79 -5.32 12.24
CA PHE A 134 25.13 -4.97 12.75
C PHE A 134 25.98 -6.18 13.09
N ASP A 135 25.49 -7.39 12.83
CA ASP A 135 26.20 -8.60 13.19
C ASP A 135 27.31 -8.91 12.18
N VAL A 136 28.47 -9.33 12.71
CA VAL A 136 29.72 -9.46 11.94
C VAL A 136 29.63 -10.45 10.78
N GLU A 137 28.80 -11.49 10.94
CA GLU A 137 28.64 -12.54 9.93
C GLU A 137 27.16 -12.62 9.50
N PRO A 138 26.77 -11.90 8.43
CA PRO A 138 25.39 -11.89 7.95
C PRO A 138 24.86 -13.29 7.64
N SER A 139 25.71 -14.18 7.14
CA SER A 139 25.32 -15.56 6.80
C SER A 139 24.86 -16.36 8.02
N ARG A 140 25.29 -16.02 9.23
CA ARG A 140 24.88 -16.70 10.47
C ARG A 140 23.56 -16.17 11.04
N GLN A 141 22.97 -15.17 10.41
CA GLN A 141 21.69 -14.60 10.81
C GLN A 141 20.51 -15.43 10.30
N PRO A 142 19.35 -15.41 10.99
CA PRO A 142 18.15 -16.13 10.54
C PRO A 142 17.75 -15.81 9.09
N TYR A 143 18.07 -14.61 8.62
CA TYR A 143 17.76 -14.13 7.27
C TYR A 143 18.99 -14.04 6.34
N GLY A 144 20.16 -14.44 6.83
CA GLY A 144 21.45 -14.33 6.14
C GLY A 144 21.57 -15.13 4.85
N HIS A 145 20.76 -16.19 4.74
CA HIS A 145 20.72 -17.10 3.61
C HIS A 145 19.52 -16.84 2.69
N LEU A 146 18.77 -15.75 2.89
CA LEU A 146 17.63 -15.44 2.03
C LEU A 146 18.10 -15.08 0.60
N GLY A 147 17.65 -15.89 -0.36
CA GLY A 147 17.76 -15.72 -1.82
C GLY A 147 18.13 -17.04 -2.50
N PRO A 148 17.93 -17.26 -3.82
CA PRO A 148 16.87 -16.88 -4.81
C PRO A 148 15.80 -18.01 -4.91
N PRO A 149 14.83 -18.09 -5.86
CA PRO A 149 14.24 -17.11 -6.77
C PRO A 149 12.86 -16.61 -6.28
N VAL A 150 12.63 -15.31 -6.43
CA VAL A 150 11.34 -14.63 -6.17
C VAL A 150 10.17 -15.27 -6.96
N CYS A 151 10.48 -15.87 -8.10
CA CYS A 151 9.53 -16.43 -9.07
C CYS A 151 9.42 -17.96 -9.00
N SER A 152 9.47 -18.56 -7.81
CA SER A 152 9.34 -20.01 -7.66
C SER A 152 7.96 -20.52 -8.11
N ALA A 153 7.88 -21.80 -8.51
CA ALA A 153 6.59 -22.42 -8.87
C ALA A 153 5.60 -22.39 -7.69
N ALA A 154 6.10 -22.55 -6.46
CA ALA A 154 5.30 -22.48 -5.24
C ALA A 154 4.70 -21.07 -5.04
N ASN A 155 5.49 -20.00 -5.22
CA ASN A 155 5.00 -18.62 -5.12
C ASN A 155 3.92 -18.32 -6.17
N ASN A 156 4.12 -18.78 -7.40
CA ASN A 156 3.14 -18.60 -8.48
C ASN A 156 1.84 -19.37 -8.22
N GLN A 157 1.94 -20.59 -7.68
CA GLN A 157 0.77 -21.39 -7.32
C GLN A 157 -0.01 -20.75 -6.17
N LEU A 158 0.67 -20.24 -5.14
CA LEU A 158 0.03 -19.53 -4.02
C LEU A 158 -0.71 -18.28 -4.51
N ALA A 159 -0.10 -17.48 -5.40
CA ALA A 159 -0.75 -16.32 -5.99
C ALA A 159 -1.99 -16.71 -6.82
N PHE A 160 -1.92 -17.83 -7.56
CA PHE A 160 -3.05 -18.36 -8.33
C PHE A 160 -4.21 -18.80 -7.41
N GLU A 161 -3.91 -19.51 -6.32
CA GLU A 161 -4.91 -19.96 -5.35
C GLU A 161 -5.58 -18.79 -4.63
N ALA A 162 -4.81 -17.80 -4.20
CA ALA A 162 -5.34 -16.57 -3.61
C ALA A 162 -6.29 -15.84 -4.58
N ALA A 163 -5.90 -15.73 -5.86
CA ALA A 163 -6.75 -15.15 -6.89
C ALA A 163 -8.02 -15.98 -7.12
N GLN A 164 -7.92 -17.31 -7.15
CA GLN A 164 -9.06 -18.21 -7.35
C GLN A 164 -10.08 -18.12 -6.21
N GLN A 165 -9.60 -18.08 -4.96
CA GLN A 165 -10.44 -17.95 -3.76
C GLN A 165 -11.02 -16.54 -3.60
N GLY A 166 -10.34 -15.51 -4.11
CA GLY A 166 -10.80 -14.12 -4.05
C GLY A 166 -11.89 -13.74 -5.05
N ILE A 167 -12.21 -14.59 -6.04
CA ILE A 167 -13.27 -14.30 -7.02
C ILE A 167 -14.64 -14.47 -6.40
N VAL A 168 -15.44 -13.40 -6.40
CA VAL A 168 -16.81 -13.40 -5.88
C VAL A 168 -17.84 -13.47 -7.01
N LEU A 169 -18.67 -14.52 -7.00
CA LEU A 169 -19.80 -14.64 -7.92
C LEU A 169 -21.02 -13.86 -7.39
N LEU A 170 -21.18 -12.62 -7.86
CA LEU A 170 -22.28 -11.75 -7.41
C LEU A 170 -23.66 -12.17 -7.96
N LYS A 171 -23.70 -12.81 -9.14
CA LYS A 171 -24.95 -13.14 -9.82
C LYS A 171 -24.78 -14.34 -10.74
N ASN A 172 -25.63 -15.35 -10.57
CA ASN A 172 -25.78 -16.47 -11.49
C ASN A 172 -27.27 -16.69 -11.77
N ARG A 173 -27.69 -16.63 -13.03
CA ARG A 173 -29.10 -16.80 -13.41
C ARG A 173 -29.26 -18.04 -14.28
N GLY A 174 -30.11 -18.97 -13.86
CA GLY A 174 -30.31 -20.24 -14.55
C GLY A 174 -29.02 -21.06 -14.67
N PRO A 175 -28.91 -21.98 -15.65
CA PRO A 175 -27.72 -22.81 -15.85
C PRO A 175 -26.63 -22.09 -16.66
N SER A 176 -26.36 -20.82 -16.37
CA SER A 176 -25.40 -20.00 -17.12
C SER A 176 -23.94 -20.31 -16.78
N LEU A 177 -23.63 -20.48 -15.48
CA LEU A 177 -22.32 -20.92 -15.00
C LEU A 177 -22.45 -22.23 -14.21
N PRO A 178 -21.45 -23.14 -14.27
CA PRO A 178 -20.19 -23.01 -15.00
C PRO A 178 -20.33 -23.26 -16.50
N LEU A 179 -19.46 -22.61 -17.29
CA LEU A 179 -19.39 -22.85 -18.73
C LEU A 179 -18.86 -24.27 -19.00
N SER A 180 -19.52 -24.98 -19.91
CA SER A 180 -19.04 -26.26 -20.43
C SER A 180 -18.33 -26.07 -21.77
N ALA A 181 -17.10 -26.55 -21.89
CA ALA A 181 -16.35 -26.54 -23.15
C ALA A 181 -17.04 -27.36 -24.27
N LEU A 182 -17.84 -28.37 -23.91
CA LEU A 182 -18.61 -29.18 -24.87
C LEU A 182 -19.77 -28.38 -25.49
N ARG A 183 -20.47 -27.58 -24.66
CA ARG A 183 -21.62 -26.77 -25.09
C ARG A 183 -21.23 -25.41 -25.65
N HIS A 184 -20.16 -24.81 -25.13
CA HIS A 184 -19.73 -23.45 -25.46
C HIS A 184 -18.39 -23.50 -26.18
N ARG A 185 -18.42 -23.84 -27.47
CA ARG A 185 -17.22 -23.96 -28.32
C ARG A 185 -16.58 -22.62 -28.66
N THR A 186 -17.32 -21.53 -28.53
CA THR A 186 -16.84 -20.19 -28.85
C THR A 186 -17.34 -19.21 -27.80
N VAL A 187 -16.42 -18.45 -27.24
CA VAL A 187 -16.69 -17.43 -26.22
C VAL A 187 -16.16 -16.10 -26.73
N ALA A 188 -17.01 -15.08 -26.74
CA ALA A 188 -16.59 -13.72 -27.02
C ALA A 188 -16.18 -13.03 -25.72
N VAL A 189 -14.90 -12.66 -25.60
CA VAL A 189 -14.40 -11.87 -24.47
C VAL A 189 -14.39 -10.40 -24.88
N ILE A 190 -15.25 -9.61 -24.24
CA ILE A 190 -15.49 -8.21 -24.58
C ILE A 190 -15.42 -7.36 -23.31
N GLY A 191 -14.68 -6.27 -23.38
CA GLY A 191 -14.59 -5.29 -22.30
C GLY A 191 -13.20 -4.65 -22.22
N PRO A 192 -13.08 -3.48 -21.59
CA PRO A 192 -11.80 -2.78 -21.47
C PRO A 192 -10.76 -3.57 -20.67
N ASN A 193 -11.18 -4.47 -19.78
CA ASN A 193 -10.30 -5.30 -18.94
C ASN A 193 -10.01 -6.69 -19.54
N SER A 194 -10.38 -6.94 -20.80
CA SER A 194 -10.23 -8.27 -21.42
C SER A 194 -8.79 -8.69 -21.74
N ASP A 195 -7.88 -7.72 -21.87
CA ASP A 195 -6.46 -7.93 -22.21
C ASP A 195 -5.61 -6.79 -21.61
N VAL A 196 -5.71 -6.58 -20.28
CA VAL A 196 -5.02 -5.47 -19.59
C VAL A 196 -4.32 -5.95 -18.33
N ILE A 197 -2.99 -5.85 -18.34
CA ILE A 197 -2.10 -6.25 -17.26
C ILE A 197 -2.04 -5.20 -16.13
N VAL A 198 -2.01 -3.91 -16.47
CA VAL A 198 -1.87 -2.84 -15.46
C VAL A 198 -3.05 -2.85 -14.47
N THR A 199 -4.27 -3.01 -14.97
CA THR A 199 -5.48 -3.10 -14.12
C THR A 199 -5.48 -4.35 -13.25
N LEU A 200 -4.93 -5.47 -13.74
CA LEU A 200 -4.80 -6.71 -12.97
C LEU A 200 -3.84 -6.55 -11.79
N THR A 201 -2.80 -5.75 -11.95
CA THR A 201 -1.73 -5.61 -10.96
C THR A 201 -2.09 -4.61 -9.85
N GLY A 202 -3.01 -3.69 -10.11
CA GLY A 202 -3.50 -2.73 -9.10
C GLY A 202 -2.50 -1.63 -8.77
N ASN A 203 -2.39 -1.26 -7.49
CA ASN A 203 -1.45 -0.28 -6.95
C ASN A 203 -0.42 -0.95 -6.03
N TYR A 204 0.65 -0.22 -5.65
CA TYR A 204 1.71 -0.72 -4.77
C TYR A 204 2.33 -2.06 -5.20
N ALA A 205 2.41 -2.30 -6.51
CA ALA A 205 2.91 -3.55 -7.06
C ALA A 205 4.25 -3.38 -7.76
N GLY A 206 5.12 -4.38 -7.62
CA GLY A 206 6.36 -4.51 -8.38
C GLY A 206 6.13 -5.11 -9.78
N VAL A 207 7.23 -5.39 -10.48
CA VAL A 207 7.18 -6.08 -11.77
C VAL A 207 6.93 -7.57 -11.53
N ALA A 208 5.82 -8.09 -12.07
CA ALA A 208 5.47 -9.49 -11.91
C ALA A 208 6.40 -10.41 -12.72
N CYS A 209 6.68 -11.60 -12.18
CA CYS A 209 7.45 -12.65 -12.85
C CYS A 209 6.81 -13.17 -14.13
N GLY A 210 5.46 -13.16 -14.16
CA GLY A 210 4.66 -13.63 -15.27
C GLY A 210 3.18 -13.44 -14.96
N TYR A 211 2.35 -13.46 -16.01
CA TYR A 211 0.91 -13.32 -15.87
C TYR A 211 0.25 -14.63 -16.28
N ILE A 212 -0.52 -15.22 -15.39
CA ILE A 212 -1.42 -16.32 -15.71
C ILE A 212 -2.67 -15.70 -16.33
N LEU A 213 -2.55 -15.37 -17.62
CA LEU A 213 -3.69 -15.01 -18.45
C LEU A 213 -4.38 -16.30 -18.89
N CYS A 214 -5.66 -16.22 -19.24
CA CYS A 214 -6.44 -17.34 -19.75
C CYS A 214 -5.91 -17.79 -21.13
N ASN A 215 -4.75 -18.44 -21.16
CA ASN A 215 -3.96 -18.69 -22.36
C ASN A 215 -4.52 -19.84 -23.22
N SER A 216 -5.44 -20.65 -22.68
CA SER A 216 -6.21 -21.63 -23.46
C SER A 216 -7.27 -20.98 -24.38
N LEU A 217 -7.62 -19.71 -24.16
CA LEU A 217 -8.45 -18.93 -25.09
C LEU A 217 -7.64 -17.92 -25.94
N SER A 218 -6.32 -17.76 -25.72
CA SER A 218 -5.57 -16.62 -26.27
C SER A 218 -5.45 -16.61 -27.80
N LEU A 219 -5.37 -17.77 -28.48
CA LEU A 219 -5.32 -17.78 -29.96
C LEU A 219 -6.66 -17.32 -30.57
N SER A 220 -7.78 -17.80 -30.05
CA SER A 220 -9.12 -17.44 -30.54
C SER A 220 -9.50 -16.00 -30.16
N ILE A 221 -9.12 -15.55 -28.96
CA ILE A 221 -9.37 -14.17 -28.50
C ILE A 221 -8.50 -13.16 -29.27
N LYS A 222 -7.19 -13.40 -29.45
CA LYS A 222 -6.34 -12.52 -30.27
C LYS A 222 -6.89 -12.40 -31.69
N PHE A 223 -7.34 -13.50 -32.29
CA PHE A 223 -7.94 -13.50 -33.62
C PHE A 223 -9.23 -12.67 -33.69
N LEU A 224 -10.11 -12.79 -32.68
CA LEU A 224 -11.35 -12.02 -32.62
C LEU A 224 -11.11 -10.53 -32.36
N LEU A 225 -10.21 -10.17 -31.45
CA LEU A 225 -9.84 -8.77 -31.17
C LEU A 225 -9.18 -8.10 -32.37
N GLU A 226 -8.28 -8.79 -33.07
CA GLU A 226 -7.71 -8.36 -34.36
C GLU A 226 -8.80 -8.08 -35.41
N ARG A 227 -9.79 -8.98 -35.51
CA ARG A 227 -10.94 -8.83 -36.43
C ARG A 227 -11.81 -7.63 -36.07
N GLN A 228 -12.09 -7.41 -34.78
CA GLN A 228 -12.85 -6.25 -34.30
C GLN A 228 -12.10 -4.94 -34.58
N LYS A 229 -10.80 -4.86 -34.26
CA LYS A 229 -9.96 -3.69 -34.58
C LYS A 229 -9.94 -3.39 -36.09
N LYS A 230 -9.86 -4.43 -36.94
CA LYS A 230 -9.95 -4.28 -38.41
C LYS A 230 -11.33 -3.79 -38.86
N ASN A 231 -12.40 -4.29 -38.26
CA ASN A 231 -13.78 -3.88 -38.57
C ASN A 231 -14.08 -2.43 -38.13
N GLU A 232 -13.60 -2.00 -36.97
CA GLU A 232 -13.70 -0.61 -36.53
C GLU A 232 -12.90 0.35 -37.44
N LYS A 233 -11.68 -0.03 -37.82
CA LYS A 233 -10.88 0.74 -38.80
C LYS A 233 -11.61 0.85 -40.14
N LYS A 234 -12.26 -0.22 -40.61
CA LYS A 234 -13.09 -0.21 -41.83
C LYS A 234 -14.32 0.70 -41.68
N LYS A 235 -15.04 0.64 -40.55
CA LYS A 235 -16.18 1.53 -40.26
C LYS A 235 -15.77 3.01 -40.21
N LYS A 236 -14.65 3.34 -39.56
CA LYS A 236 -14.09 4.71 -39.52
C LYS A 236 -13.69 5.21 -40.91
N LYS A 237 -13.07 4.36 -41.75
CA LYS A 237 -12.74 4.71 -43.14
C LYS A 237 -14.00 4.92 -43.99
N LYS A 238 -15.05 4.12 -43.81
CA LYS A 238 -16.32 4.26 -44.53
C LYS A 238 -17.04 5.55 -44.17
N ARG A 239 -17.17 5.88 -42.87
CA ARG A 239 -17.73 7.16 -42.39
C ARG A 239 -17.00 8.39 -42.97
N LYS A 240 -15.65 8.39 -42.98
CA LYS A 240 -14.86 9.47 -43.59
C LYS A 240 -15.05 9.60 -45.11
N LYS A 241 -15.37 8.51 -45.80
CA LYS A 241 -15.59 8.50 -47.26
C LYS A 241 -16.99 9.00 -47.60
N ASP A 242 -17.98 8.67 -46.78
CA ASP A 242 -19.36 9.13 -46.94
C ASP A 242 -19.50 10.63 -46.60
N GLU A 243 -18.74 11.15 -45.62
CA GLU A 243 -18.67 12.59 -45.32
C GLU A 243 -18.01 13.41 -46.44
N ARG A 244 -17.03 12.84 -47.16
CA ARG A 244 -16.38 13.49 -48.31
C ARG A 244 -17.20 13.50 -49.59
N LYS A 245 -18.24 12.67 -49.70
CA LYS A 245 -19.17 12.65 -50.83
C LYS A 245 -20.39 13.56 -50.63
N LYS A 246 -20.54 14.14 -49.44
CA LYS A 246 -21.61 15.09 -49.08
C LYS A 246 -21.14 16.55 -49.10
N LYS A 247 -19.89 16.81 -49.48
CA LYS A 247 -19.34 18.13 -49.83
C LYS A 247 -19.08 18.14 -51.33
#